data_AF-A0A938H4A3-F1
#
_entry.id   AF-A0A938H4A3-F1
#
_cell.length_a   1.000
_cell.length_b   1.000
_cell.length_c   1.000
_cell.angle_alpha   90.00
_cell.angle_beta   90.00
_cell.angle_gamma   90.00
#
_symmetry.space_group_name_H-M   'P 1'
#
loop_
_entity.id
_entity.type
_entity.pdbx_description
1 polymer ?
#
loop_
_entity_poly.entity_id
_entity_poly.type
_entity_poly.pdbx_seq_one_letter_code
_entity_poly.pdbx_strand_id
1 'polypeptide(L)'
;MAAEDVDPDGDGFPNLAEYALGLDPSVADPMMQAVRDADGFWFVFQRPAGRTDVTCTAESSDDLGLWNPVILEKQSEGDPELWRARDPLTSGDPAKRFLRLRFLR
;
A
#
# COMPACT_ATOMS: atom_id res chain seq x y z
N MET A 1 10.42 -17.73 13.93
CA MET A 1 10.06 -16.34 13.59
C MET A 1 10.42 -16.17 12.13
N ALA A 2 9.45 -15.90 11.25
CA ALA A 2 9.74 -15.57 9.87
C ALA A 2 10.38 -14.17 9.84
N ALA A 3 11.32 -13.92 8.93
CA ALA A 3 11.95 -12.62 8.80
C ALA A 3 11.01 -11.65 8.09
N GLU A 4 10.89 -10.42 8.61
CA GLU A 4 9.89 -9.43 8.20
C GLU A 4 9.93 -9.03 6.71
N ASP A 5 11.11 -9.12 6.10
CA ASP A 5 11.37 -8.75 4.70
C ASP A 5 11.27 -9.93 3.71
N VAL A 6 10.97 -11.13 4.21
CA VAL A 6 10.84 -12.33 3.38
C VAL A 6 9.42 -12.45 2.86
N ASP A 7 9.30 -12.81 1.58
CA ASP A 7 8.06 -13.12 0.86
C ASP A 7 8.08 -14.64 0.53
N PRO A 8 7.45 -15.49 1.36
CA PRO A 8 7.56 -16.95 1.22
C PRO A 8 6.74 -17.53 0.06
N ASP A 9 5.61 -16.93 -0.26
CA ASP A 9 4.70 -17.38 -1.31
C ASP A 9 4.96 -16.72 -2.68
N GLY A 10 5.69 -15.61 -2.71
CA GLY A 10 6.25 -15.00 -3.91
C GLY A 10 5.30 -14.05 -4.64
N ASP A 11 4.32 -13.49 -3.96
CA ASP A 11 3.33 -12.56 -4.54
C ASP A 11 3.76 -11.09 -4.52
N GLY A 12 4.89 -10.79 -3.86
CA GLY A 12 5.47 -9.46 -3.70
C GLY A 12 5.13 -8.76 -2.39
N PHE A 13 4.38 -9.39 -1.48
CA PHE A 13 4.15 -8.89 -0.13
C PHE A 13 5.06 -9.60 0.87
N PRO A 14 6.04 -8.91 1.47
CA PRO A 14 6.84 -9.51 2.53
C PRO A 14 6.01 -9.71 3.80
N ASN A 15 6.44 -10.61 4.69
CA ASN A 15 5.77 -10.97 5.94
C ASN A 15 5.25 -9.77 6.75
N LEU A 16 6.00 -8.66 6.83
CA LEU A 16 5.55 -7.46 7.55
C LEU A 16 4.39 -6.74 6.83
N ALA A 17 4.40 -6.71 5.50
CA ALA A 17 3.29 -6.16 4.73
C ALA A 17 2.03 -7.01 4.90
N GLU A 18 2.16 -8.33 4.82
CA GLU A 18 1.03 -9.24 5.06
C GLU A 18 0.50 -9.17 6.48
N TYR A 19 1.42 -9.13 7.46
CA TYR A 19 1.06 -8.83 8.84
C TYR A 19 0.50 -7.42 9.01
N ALA A 20 0.72 -6.45 8.14
CA ALA A 20 0.04 -5.16 8.24
C ALA A 20 -1.36 -5.23 7.62
N LEU A 21 -1.51 -5.98 6.52
CA LEU A 21 -2.71 -6.03 5.68
C LEU A 21 -3.74 -7.09 6.10
N GLY A 22 -3.36 -8.08 6.90
CA GLY A 22 -4.28 -9.12 7.39
C GLY A 22 -4.24 -10.39 6.55
N LEU A 23 -3.15 -10.58 5.83
CA LEU A 23 -2.94 -11.65 4.87
C LEU A 23 -2.22 -12.85 5.50
N ASP A 24 -2.14 -13.95 4.75
CA ASP A 24 -1.48 -15.20 5.17
C ASP A 24 -0.17 -15.39 4.40
N PRO A 25 1.00 -15.38 5.07
CA PRO A 25 2.32 -15.45 4.44
C PRO A 25 2.69 -16.78 3.78
N SER A 26 1.72 -17.68 3.67
CA SER A 26 1.85 -18.94 2.95
C SER A 26 0.91 -19.04 1.76
N VAL A 27 0.12 -18.00 1.48
CA VAL A 27 -0.92 -17.99 0.47
C VAL A 27 -0.80 -16.72 -0.37
N ALA A 28 -0.45 -16.89 -1.64
CA ALA A 28 -0.36 -15.78 -2.59
C ALA A 28 -1.69 -15.02 -2.72
N ASP A 29 -1.60 -13.70 -2.54
CA ASP A 29 -2.69 -12.75 -2.64
C ASP A 29 -2.74 -12.05 -4.01
N PRO A 30 -3.92 -11.59 -4.43
CA PRO A 30 -4.05 -10.83 -5.66
C PRO A 30 -3.36 -9.46 -5.53
N MET A 31 -2.63 -9.07 -6.57
CA MET A 31 -2.05 -7.74 -6.67
C MET A 31 -3.11 -6.63 -6.55
N MET A 32 -2.77 -5.56 -5.85
CA MET A 32 -3.61 -4.37 -5.74
C MET A 32 -3.81 -3.73 -7.12
N GLN A 33 -5.07 -3.53 -7.50
CA GLN A 33 -5.40 -2.90 -8.78
C GLN A 33 -5.42 -1.38 -8.64
N ALA A 34 -4.54 -0.73 -9.40
CA ALA A 34 -4.53 0.72 -9.48
C ALA A 34 -5.53 1.23 -10.53
N VAL A 35 -6.18 2.33 -10.19
CA VAL A 35 -7.13 3.07 -11.03
C VAL A 35 -6.50 4.40 -11.40
N ARG A 36 -6.70 4.81 -12.65
CA ARG A 36 -6.36 6.14 -13.15
C ARG A 36 -7.58 6.78 -13.79
N ASP A 37 -8.01 7.91 -13.25
CA ASP A 37 -9.15 8.68 -13.75
C ASP A 37 -8.94 10.19 -13.51
N ALA A 38 -10.02 10.98 -13.53
CA ALA A 38 -9.98 12.41 -13.29
C ALA A 38 -9.68 12.81 -11.83
N ASP A 39 -9.84 11.89 -10.86
CA ASP A 39 -9.54 12.11 -9.43
C ASP A 39 -8.07 11.80 -9.08
N GLY A 40 -7.34 11.15 -9.99
CA GLY A 40 -5.90 10.92 -9.90
C GLY A 40 -5.49 9.49 -10.26
N PHE A 41 -4.37 9.06 -9.69
CA PHE A 41 -3.89 7.68 -9.71
C PHE A 41 -3.96 7.11 -8.30
N TRP A 42 -4.67 6.01 -8.10
CA TRP A 42 -4.93 5.50 -6.76
C TRP A 42 -5.17 4.00 -6.73
N PHE A 43 -5.06 3.38 -5.57
CA PHE A 43 -5.59 2.03 -5.31
C PHE A 43 -6.18 1.98 -3.90
N VAL A 44 -6.96 0.94 -3.64
CA VAL A 44 -7.51 0.64 -2.31
C VAL A 44 -6.93 -0.65 -1.77
N PHE A 45 -6.84 -0.70 -0.45
CA PHE A 45 -6.42 -1.89 0.28
C PHE A 45 -7.16 -1.97 1.62
N GLN A 46 -7.23 -3.17 2.15
CA GLN A 46 -7.81 -3.45 3.46
C GLN A 46 -6.70 -3.67 4.48
N ARG A 47 -6.93 -3.26 5.72
CA ARG A 47 -6.07 -3.62 6.86
C ARG A 47 -6.88 -3.76 8.14
N PRO A 48 -6.47 -4.58 9.11
CA PRO A 48 -7.15 -4.66 10.41
C PRO A 48 -7.07 -3.34 11.18
N ALA A 49 -8.18 -2.93 11.80
CA ALA A 49 -8.26 -1.65 12.53
C ALA A 49 -7.36 -1.60 13.77
N GLY A 50 -7.11 -2.76 14.38
CA GLY A 50 -6.41 -2.90 15.67
C GLY A 50 -4.89 -2.97 15.60
N ARG A 51 -4.28 -2.93 14.41
CA ARG A 51 -2.83 -3.05 14.24
C ARG A 51 -2.14 -1.70 14.39
N THR A 52 -1.71 -1.40 15.61
CA THR A 52 -1.03 -0.16 15.98
C THR A 52 0.47 -0.31 16.11
N ASP A 53 1.00 -1.54 16.05
CA ASP A 53 2.42 -1.86 16.10
C ASP A 53 3.12 -1.74 14.74
N VAL A 54 2.38 -1.45 13.67
CA VAL A 54 2.93 -1.21 12.34
C VAL A 54 2.35 0.08 11.76
N THR A 55 3.24 1.01 11.44
CA THR A 55 2.92 2.23 10.70
C THR A 55 2.84 1.91 9.21
N CYS A 56 1.68 2.18 8.61
CA CYS A 56 1.48 2.11 7.17
C CYS A 56 1.51 3.53 6.59
N THR A 57 2.38 3.77 5.62
CA THR A 57 2.44 5.01 4.84
C THR A 57 2.34 4.71 3.35
N ALA A 58 1.96 5.70 2.55
CA ALA A 58 2.01 5.61 1.09
C ALA A 58 2.98 6.65 0.54
N GLU A 59 3.57 6.35 -0.59
CA GLU A 59 4.45 7.25 -1.32
C GLU A 59 4.23 7.14 -2.82
N SER A 60 4.47 8.22 -3.54
CA SER A 60 4.49 8.24 -5.00
C SER A 60 5.82 8.71 -5.58
N SER A 61 6.05 8.32 -6.82
CA SER A 61 7.25 8.69 -7.58
C SER A 61 6.91 8.76 -9.08
N ASP A 62 7.65 9.56 -9.83
CA ASP A 62 7.62 9.63 -11.31
C ASP A 62 8.87 9.02 -11.97
N ASP A 63 9.88 8.68 -11.18
CA ASP A 63 11.17 8.21 -11.68
C ASP A 63 11.66 6.92 -10.99
N LEU A 64 10.90 6.37 -10.04
CA LEU A 64 11.27 5.26 -9.15
C LEU A 64 12.46 5.56 -8.22
N GLY A 65 12.99 6.78 -8.23
CA GLY A 65 14.12 7.23 -7.44
C GLY A 65 13.69 8.08 -6.25
N LEU A 66 13.12 9.26 -6.53
CA LEU A 66 12.60 10.14 -5.49
C LEU A 66 11.16 9.76 -5.15
N TRP A 67 10.92 9.45 -3.88
CA TRP A 67 9.62 9.08 -3.35
C TRP A 67 9.08 10.18 -2.44
N ASN A 68 7.88 10.65 -2.73
CA ASN A 68 7.19 11.70 -1.97
C ASN A 68 6.02 11.10 -1.19
N PRO A 69 5.80 11.50 0.07
CA PRO A 69 4.68 11.00 0.86
C PRO A 69 3.32 11.29 0.22
N VAL A 70 2.42 10.31 0.30
CA VAL A 70 1.03 10.39 -0.12
C VAL A 70 0.13 10.15 1.09
N ILE A 71 -0.94 10.94 1.19
CA ILE A 71 -1.92 10.80 2.26
C ILE A 71 -2.74 9.52 2.04
N LEU A 72 -2.84 8.71 3.09
CA LEU A 72 -3.78 7.60 3.15
C LEU A 72 -5.15 8.12 3.60
N GLU A 73 -6.15 7.93 2.76
CA GLU A 73 -7.53 8.36 2.99
C GLU A 73 -8.37 7.15 3.42
N LYS A 74 -8.86 7.14 4.66
CA LYS A 74 -9.77 6.09 5.13
C LYS A 74 -11.12 6.21 4.39
N GLN A 75 -11.56 5.12 3.77
CA GLN A 75 -12.80 5.05 2.99
C GLN A 75 -13.96 4.46 3.80
N SER A 76 -13.69 3.49 4.67
CA SER A 76 -14.70 2.90 5.55
C SER A 76 -14.16 2.57 6.93
N GLU A 77 -15.00 2.79 7.94
CA GLU A 77 -14.81 2.26 9.29
C GLU A 77 -15.18 0.76 9.32
N GLY A 78 -14.57 -0.01 10.23
CA GLY A 78 -14.82 -1.44 10.39
C GLY A 78 -13.54 -2.23 10.65
N ASP A 79 -13.66 -3.56 10.70
CA ASP A 79 -12.52 -4.47 10.76
C ASP A 79 -12.72 -5.59 9.73
N PRO A 80 -11.98 -5.59 8.60
CA PRO A 80 -10.91 -4.65 8.26
C PRO A 80 -11.41 -3.25 7.81
N GLU A 81 -10.56 -2.24 8.02
CA GLU A 81 -10.74 -0.89 7.47
C GLU A 81 -10.38 -0.86 5.98
N LEU A 82 -11.09 -0.06 5.18
CA LEU A 82 -10.73 0.20 3.78
C LEU A 82 -9.99 1.53 3.68
N TRP A 83 -8.82 1.52 3.05
CA TRP A 83 -7.96 2.69 2.87
C TRP A 83 -7.67 2.92 1.39
N ARG A 84 -7.47 4.19 1.02
CA ARG A 84 -7.08 4.61 -0.32
C ARG A 84 -5.76 5.35 -0.27
N ALA A 85 -4.80 4.91 -1.09
CA ALA A 85 -3.60 5.68 -1.41
C ALA A 85 -3.83 6.42 -2.73
N ARG A 86 -3.75 7.75 -2.73
CA ARG A 86 -4.07 8.55 -3.93
C ARG A 86 -3.00 9.59 -4.23
N ASP A 87 -2.41 9.49 -5.42
CA ASP A 87 -1.67 10.58 -6.04
C ASP A 87 -2.64 11.41 -6.90
N PRO A 88 -2.89 12.70 -6.57
CA PRO A 88 -3.81 13.54 -7.31
C PRO A 88 -3.26 14.01 -8.67
N LEU A 89 -2.05 13.59 -9.05
CA LEU A 89 -1.38 13.95 -10.30
C LEU A 89 -1.09 15.45 -10.45
N THR A 90 -1.00 16.17 -9.33
CA THR A 90 -0.78 17.63 -9.29
C THR A 90 0.68 18.03 -9.21
N SER A 91 1.60 17.06 -9.12
CA SER A 91 3.05 17.29 -9.07
C SER A 91 3.78 16.30 -9.98
N GLY A 92 5.06 16.59 -10.29
CA GLY A 92 5.97 15.88 -11.22
C GLY A 92 5.35 15.47 -12.56
N ASP A 93 5.82 14.39 -13.19
CA ASP A 93 5.29 13.88 -14.48
C ASP A 93 3.98 13.06 -14.28
N PRO A 94 2.80 13.56 -14.70
CA PRO A 94 1.54 12.82 -14.53
C PRO A 94 1.46 11.58 -15.44
N ALA A 95 2.26 11.49 -16.51
CA ALA A 95 2.28 10.35 -17.42
C ALA A 95 3.05 9.15 -16.86
N LYS A 96 3.93 9.36 -15.86
CA LYS A 96 4.72 8.32 -15.21
C LYS A 96 4.48 8.39 -13.71
N ARG A 97 3.63 7.50 -13.20
CA ARG A 97 3.31 7.50 -11.77
C ARG A 97 3.37 6.10 -11.21
N PHE A 98 4.09 6.00 -10.10
CA PHE A 98 4.22 4.82 -9.27
C PHE A 98 3.71 5.16 -7.89
N LEU A 99 3.00 4.22 -7.27
CA LEU A 99 2.57 4.29 -5.89
C LEU A 99 3.09 3.05 -5.18
N ARG A 100 3.48 3.21 -3.92
CA ARG A 100 3.81 2.09 -3.04
C ARG A 100 3.28 2.32 -1.64
N LEU A 101 3.02 1.23 -0.94
CA LEU A 101 2.90 1.23 0.51
C LEU A 101 4.26 1.01 1.15
N ARG A 102 4.42 1.53 2.36
CA ARG A 102 5.54 1.23 3.25
C ARG A 102 5.01 0.84 4.61
N PHE A 103 5.63 -0.19 5.18
CA PHE A 103 5.32 -0.73 6.49
C PHE A 103 6.55 -0.61 7.38
N LEU A 104 6.37 -0.01 8.55
CA LEU A 104 7.45 0.28 9.50
C LEU A 104 6.97 -0.07 10.91
N ARG A 105 7.80 -0.76 11.69
CA ARG A 105 7.57 -1.06 13.10
C ARG A 105 8.45 -0.20 13.99
#